data_AF-A0AAT9TGV2-F1
#
_entry.id   AF-A0AAT9TGV2-F1
#
_cell.length_a   1.000
_cell.length_b   1.000
_cell.length_c   1.000
_cell.angle_alpha   90.00
_cell.angle_beta   90.00
_cell.angle_gamma   90.00
#
_symmetry.space_group_name_H-M   'P 1'
#
loop_
_entity.id
_entity.type
_entity.pdbx_description
1 polymer ?
#
loop_
_entity_poly.entity_id
_entity_poly.type
_entity_poly.pdbx_seq_one_letter_code
_entity_poly.pdbx_strand_id
1 'polypeptide(L)'
;MNALDHDLLTGARTGDTAGVRTAIEGGARVDVRDEELRTPLLLAVHGDHVEAARLLVAAGADPDAQDRREESPWLATGVTGSVAMLHTLLPAGPDLTLRNRFGGVSLIPASERGHVAYVREVLRVTDIDVDHVNRLGWTALLEAVILGEGGLPHQQVVELLLGAGATRDLADGDGVTPLAHAERRGFAELAALLRDAA
;
A
#
# COMPACT_ATOMS: atom_id res chain seq x y z
N MET A 1 -22.36 6.86 -17.89
CA MET A 1 -22.04 5.45 -17.58
C MET A 1 -23.09 4.59 -18.27
N ASN A 2 -22.69 3.52 -18.96
CA ASN A 2 -23.63 2.58 -19.59
C ASN A 2 -23.80 1.31 -18.72
N ALA A 3 -24.62 0.35 -19.15
CA ALA A 3 -24.85 -0.90 -18.40
C ALA A 3 -23.56 -1.71 -18.20
N LEU A 4 -22.72 -1.84 -19.24
CA LEU A 4 -21.46 -2.60 -19.17
C LEU A 4 -20.46 -1.97 -18.19
N ASP A 5 -20.40 -0.64 -18.13
CA ASP A 5 -19.60 0.08 -17.14
C ASP A 5 -20.09 -0.22 -15.70
N HIS A 6 -21.41 -0.25 -15.48
CA HIS A 6 -22.00 -0.60 -14.18
C HIS A 6 -21.71 -2.07 -13.81
N ASP A 7 -21.80 -2.98 -14.78
CA ASP A 7 -21.49 -4.40 -14.60
C ASP A 7 -20.02 -4.60 -14.26
N LEU A 8 -19.12 -3.88 -14.94
CA LEU A 8 -17.67 -3.92 -14.66
C LEU A 8 -17.36 -3.46 -13.23
N LEU A 9 -17.92 -2.32 -12.80
CA LEU A 9 -17.76 -1.81 -11.43
C LEU A 9 -18.32 -2.80 -10.39
N THR A 10 -19.46 -3.41 -10.67
CA THR A 10 -20.10 -4.36 -9.75
C THR A 10 -19.28 -5.65 -9.66
N GLY A 11 -18.91 -6.24 -10.80
CA GLY A 11 -18.12 -7.46 -10.85
C GLY A 11 -16.75 -7.29 -10.20
N ALA A 12 -16.07 -6.16 -10.42
CA ALA A 12 -14.80 -5.88 -9.78
C ALA A 12 -14.94 -5.74 -8.24
N ARG A 13 -16.02 -5.11 -7.76
CA ARG A 13 -16.30 -4.96 -6.32
C ARG A 13 -16.61 -6.29 -5.63
N THR A 14 -17.32 -7.19 -6.31
CA THR A 14 -17.76 -8.48 -5.75
C THR A 14 -16.79 -9.63 -6.05
N GLY A 15 -15.79 -9.41 -6.89
CA GLY A 15 -14.84 -10.45 -7.31
C GLY A 15 -15.40 -11.38 -8.39
N ASP A 16 -16.51 -11.02 -9.04
CA ASP A 16 -17.08 -11.78 -10.17
C ASP A 16 -16.17 -11.63 -11.40
N THR A 17 -15.17 -12.51 -11.47
CA THR A 17 -14.17 -12.55 -12.52
C THR A 17 -14.80 -12.83 -13.90
N ALA A 18 -15.89 -13.61 -13.96
CA ALA A 18 -16.59 -13.90 -15.21
C ALA A 18 -17.38 -12.68 -15.69
N GLY A 19 -18.05 -11.98 -14.78
CA GLY A 19 -18.71 -10.71 -15.05
C GLY A 19 -17.74 -9.63 -15.53
N VAL A 20 -16.59 -9.48 -14.85
CA VAL A 20 -15.51 -8.56 -15.26
C VAL A 20 -15.04 -8.85 -16.67
N ARG A 21 -14.73 -10.12 -16.99
CA ARG A 21 -14.33 -10.53 -18.33
C ARG A 21 -15.38 -10.16 -19.38
N THR A 22 -16.64 -10.53 -19.13
CA THR A 22 -17.76 -10.30 -20.05
C THR A 22 -17.96 -8.81 -20.30
N ALA A 23 -17.88 -7.97 -19.26
CA ALA A 23 -18.01 -6.53 -19.40
C ALA A 23 -16.87 -5.91 -20.22
N ILE A 24 -15.61 -6.33 -19.99
CA ILE A 24 -14.45 -5.89 -20.77
C ILE A 24 -14.59 -6.30 -22.25
N GLU A 25 -14.91 -7.57 -22.51
CA GLU A 25 -15.11 -8.10 -23.88
C GLU A 25 -16.30 -7.42 -24.59
N GLY A 26 -17.31 -6.99 -23.84
CA GLY A 26 -18.44 -6.19 -24.33
C GLY A 26 -18.10 -4.73 -24.62
N GLY A 27 -16.91 -4.24 -24.27
CA GLY A 27 -16.47 -2.86 -24.50
C GLY A 27 -16.76 -1.89 -23.36
N ALA A 28 -16.90 -2.37 -22.12
CA ALA A 28 -16.89 -1.50 -20.95
C ALA A 28 -15.61 -0.66 -20.90
N ARG A 29 -15.70 0.58 -20.41
CA ARG A 29 -14.50 1.41 -20.22
C ARG A 29 -13.77 0.92 -18.97
N VAL A 30 -12.55 0.42 -19.16
CA VAL A 30 -11.73 -0.19 -18.09
C VAL A 30 -11.56 0.74 -16.89
N ASP A 31 -11.28 2.04 -17.12
CA ASP A 31 -11.16 3.06 -16.08
C ASP A 31 -12.45 3.88 -15.89
N VAL A 32 -13.62 3.25 -16.05
CA VAL A 32 -14.87 3.90 -15.63
C VAL A 32 -14.80 4.25 -14.15
N ARG A 33 -15.36 5.40 -13.77
CA ARG A 33 -15.37 5.88 -12.39
C ARG A 33 -16.78 5.87 -11.84
N ASP A 34 -16.95 5.31 -10.65
CA ASP A 34 -18.19 5.47 -9.90
C ASP A 34 -18.31 6.88 -9.31
N GLU A 35 -19.37 7.10 -8.53
CA GLU A 35 -19.64 8.41 -7.96
C GLU A 35 -18.48 8.90 -7.09
N GLU A 36 -17.76 8.03 -6.37
CA GLU A 36 -16.62 8.37 -5.52
C GLU A 36 -15.29 8.43 -6.28
N LEU A 37 -15.35 8.47 -7.62
CA LEU A 37 -14.21 8.42 -8.52
C LEU A 37 -13.42 7.10 -8.49
N ARG A 38 -13.96 6.03 -7.90
CA ARG A 38 -13.28 4.74 -7.82
C ARG A 38 -13.36 4.01 -9.15
N THR A 39 -12.23 3.46 -9.60
CA THR A 39 -12.15 2.59 -10.78
C THR A 39 -12.49 1.13 -10.41
N PRO A 40 -12.85 0.28 -11.40
CA PRO A 40 -12.95 -1.15 -11.19
C PRO A 40 -11.70 -1.74 -10.54
N LEU A 41 -10.50 -1.32 -10.96
CA LEU A 41 -9.25 -1.84 -10.40
C LEU A 41 -9.13 -1.51 -8.91
N LEU A 42 -9.45 -0.28 -8.49
CA LEU A 42 -9.44 0.09 -7.07
C LEU A 42 -10.45 -0.74 -6.26
N LEU A 43 -11.65 -0.96 -6.80
CA LEU A 43 -12.66 -1.80 -6.15
C LEU A 43 -12.20 -3.26 -6.00
N ALA A 44 -11.52 -3.81 -7.00
CA ALA A 44 -10.93 -5.15 -6.94
C ALA A 44 -9.81 -5.22 -5.90
N VAL A 45 -8.94 -4.21 -5.82
CA VAL A 45 -7.86 -4.14 -4.82
C VAL A 45 -8.41 -4.09 -3.40
N HIS A 46 -9.44 -3.27 -3.13
CA HIS A 46 -10.05 -3.20 -1.81
C HIS A 46 -10.67 -4.52 -1.34
N GLY A 47 -11.19 -5.32 -2.27
CA GLY A 47 -11.71 -6.66 -1.98
C GLY A 47 -10.67 -7.77 -2.03
N ASP A 48 -9.41 -7.45 -2.32
CA ASP A 48 -8.33 -8.40 -2.63
C ASP A 48 -8.71 -9.44 -3.72
N HIS A 49 -9.50 -8.99 -4.71
CA HIS A 49 -9.97 -9.81 -5.82
C HIS A 49 -8.89 -9.94 -6.91
N VAL A 50 -7.80 -10.65 -6.59
CA VAL A 50 -6.57 -10.75 -7.41
C VAL A 50 -6.86 -11.14 -8.86
N GLU A 51 -7.74 -12.10 -9.11
CA GLU A 51 -8.03 -12.54 -10.49
C GLU A 51 -8.84 -11.52 -11.29
N ALA A 52 -9.74 -10.78 -10.65
CA ALA A 52 -10.42 -9.65 -11.30
C ALA A 52 -9.43 -8.52 -11.61
N ALA A 53 -8.54 -8.19 -10.66
CA ALA A 53 -7.49 -7.20 -10.86
C ALA A 53 -6.55 -7.60 -12.00
N ARG A 54 -6.20 -8.89 -12.13
CA ARG A 54 -5.37 -9.41 -13.23
C ARG A 54 -6.00 -9.15 -14.60
N LEU A 55 -7.31 -9.35 -14.74
CA LEU A 55 -8.02 -9.05 -15.99
C LEU A 55 -8.04 -7.56 -16.30
N LEU A 56 -8.25 -6.73 -15.28
CA LEU A 56 -8.28 -5.27 -15.42
C LEU A 56 -6.91 -4.72 -15.83
N VAL A 57 -5.83 -5.18 -15.19
CA VAL A 57 -4.44 -4.84 -15.55
C VAL A 57 -4.13 -5.28 -16.98
N ALA A 58 -4.51 -6.51 -17.36
CA ALA A 58 -4.32 -7.00 -18.72
C ALA A 58 -5.11 -6.19 -19.78
N ALA A 59 -6.20 -5.54 -19.36
CA ALA A 59 -6.99 -4.64 -20.19
C ALA A 59 -6.49 -3.18 -20.17
N GLY A 60 -5.40 -2.89 -19.46
CA GLY A 60 -4.77 -1.57 -19.42
C GLY A 60 -5.34 -0.64 -18.35
N ALA A 61 -5.93 -1.16 -17.27
CA ALA A 61 -6.37 -0.36 -16.14
C ALA A 61 -5.22 0.43 -15.50
N ASP A 62 -5.49 1.68 -15.15
CA ASP A 62 -4.52 2.58 -14.52
C ASP A 62 -4.35 2.24 -13.02
N PRO A 63 -3.15 1.79 -12.58
CA PRO A 63 -2.90 1.46 -11.17
C PRO A 63 -2.79 2.70 -10.27
N ASP A 64 -2.70 3.90 -10.86
CA ASP A 64 -2.48 5.17 -10.17
C ASP A 64 -3.73 6.05 -10.13
N ALA A 65 -4.84 5.60 -10.74
CA ALA A 65 -6.09 6.34 -10.75
C ALA A 65 -6.65 6.54 -9.34
N GLN A 66 -6.56 7.78 -8.84
CA GLN A 66 -7.04 8.14 -7.51
C GLN A 66 -8.55 8.41 -7.46
N ASP A 67 -9.16 7.95 -6.37
CA ASP A 67 -10.54 8.27 -5.99
C ASP A 67 -10.63 9.65 -5.28
N ARG A 68 -11.82 9.99 -4.76
CA ARG A 68 -12.03 11.25 -4.00
C ARG A 68 -11.23 11.37 -2.71
N ARG A 69 -10.63 10.29 -2.21
CA ARG A 69 -9.86 10.22 -0.97
C ARG A 69 -8.36 10.10 -1.22
N GLU A 70 -7.91 10.40 -2.44
CA GLU A 70 -6.52 10.24 -2.87
C GLU A 70 -6.04 8.77 -2.74
N GLU A 71 -6.94 7.78 -2.82
CA GLU A 71 -6.58 6.36 -2.80
C GLU A 71 -6.49 5.84 -4.25
N SER A 72 -5.38 5.21 -4.61
CA SER A 72 -5.21 4.51 -5.90
C SER A 72 -5.11 3.00 -5.68
N PRO A 73 -5.30 2.19 -6.73
CA PRO A 73 -5.03 0.75 -6.65
C PRO A 73 -3.66 0.42 -6.08
N TRP A 74 -2.60 1.09 -6.52
CA TRP A 74 -1.24 0.90 -5.99
C TRP A 74 -1.16 1.22 -4.49
N LEU A 75 -1.62 2.41 -4.08
CA LEU A 75 -1.59 2.84 -2.69
C LEU A 75 -2.34 1.89 -1.76
N ALA A 76 -3.51 1.39 -2.20
CA ALA A 76 -4.36 0.50 -1.44
C ALA A 76 -3.68 -0.85 -1.13
N THR A 77 -2.70 -1.29 -1.93
CA THR A 77 -1.96 -2.54 -1.63
C THR A 77 -1.19 -2.46 -0.31
N GLY A 78 -0.75 -1.27 0.10
CA GLY A 78 -0.12 -1.05 1.39
C GLY A 78 -1.10 -1.19 2.57
N VAL A 79 -2.36 -0.84 2.35
CA VAL A 79 -3.43 -0.99 3.36
C VAL A 79 -3.84 -2.46 3.50
N THR A 80 -4.01 -3.17 2.39
CA THR A 80 -4.42 -4.58 2.39
C THR A 80 -3.30 -5.54 2.75
N GLY A 81 -2.05 -5.20 2.44
CA GLY A 81 -0.88 -6.06 2.67
C GLY A 81 -0.80 -7.25 1.71
N SER A 82 -1.52 -7.21 0.59
CA SER A 82 -1.59 -8.33 -0.35
C SER A 82 -0.38 -8.37 -1.29
N VAL A 83 0.51 -9.34 -1.06
CA VAL A 83 1.67 -9.63 -1.94
C VAL A 83 1.21 -10.08 -3.33
N ALA A 84 0.13 -10.86 -3.41
CA ALA A 84 -0.41 -11.31 -4.69
C ALA A 84 -0.95 -10.12 -5.51
N MET A 85 -1.62 -9.16 -4.85
CA MET A 85 -2.09 -7.95 -5.50
C MET A 85 -0.92 -7.07 -5.94
N LEU A 86 0.10 -6.88 -5.10
CA LEU A 86 1.34 -6.19 -5.48
C LEU A 86 1.89 -6.73 -6.80
N HIS A 87 2.10 -8.05 -6.91
CA HIS A 87 2.61 -8.65 -8.15
C HIS A 87 1.65 -8.53 -9.33
N THR A 88 0.35 -8.45 -9.06
CA THR A 88 -0.66 -8.26 -10.12
C THR A 88 -0.61 -6.85 -10.70
N LEU A 89 -0.29 -5.84 -9.88
CA LEU A 89 -0.26 -4.44 -10.30
C LEU A 89 1.09 -4.01 -10.90
N LEU A 90 2.22 -4.58 -10.46
CA LEU A 90 3.55 -4.19 -10.95
C LEU A 90 3.70 -4.15 -12.49
N PRO A 91 3.15 -5.09 -13.29
CA PRO A 91 3.24 -5.02 -14.74
C PRO A 91 2.60 -3.78 -15.38
N ALA A 92 1.68 -3.11 -14.68
CA ALA A 92 1.06 -1.86 -15.13
C ALA A 92 1.95 -0.63 -14.89
N GLY A 93 3.10 -0.78 -14.24
CA GLY A 93 4.07 0.29 -13.99
C GLY A 93 3.56 1.39 -13.03
N PRO A 94 3.14 1.04 -11.80
CA PRO A 94 2.65 2.02 -10.84
C PRO A 94 3.70 3.08 -10.47
N ASP A 95 3.28 4.33 -10.31
CA ASP A 95 4.11 5.41 -9.76
C ASP A 95 4.34 5.19 -8.26
N LEU A 96 5.54 4.72 -7.93
CA LEU A 96 5.97 4.46 -6.55
C LEU A 96 6.07 5.74 -5.69
N THR A 97 6.06 6.91 -6.32
CA THR A 97 6.11 8.22 -5.64
C THR A 97 4.71 8.80 -5.36
N LEU A 98 3.66 8.16 -5.87
CA LEU A 98 2.27 8.56 -5.66
C LEU A 98 1.92 8.54 -4.18
N ARG A 99 1.09 9.50 -3.75
CA ARG A 99 0.82 9.75 -2.33
C ARG A 99 -0.67 9.72 -2.03
N ASN A 100 -1.01 9.09 -0.91
CA ASN A 100 -2.36 9.12 -0.37
C ASN A 100 -2.69 10.48 0.29
N ARG A 101 -3.91 10.62 0.85
CA ARG A 101 -4.35 11.83 1.55
C ARG A 101 -3.52 12.26 2.77
N PHE A 102 -2.72 11.35 3.34
CA PHE A 102 -1.77 11.67 4.41
C PHE A 102 -0.39 11.98 3.86
N GLY A 103 -0.24 12.02 2.53
CA GLY A 103 1.03 12.18 1.85
C GLY A 103 1.91 10.94 1.90
N GLY A 104 1.41 9.77 2.29
CA GLY A 104 2.19 8.54 2.39
C GLY A 104 2.17 7.70 1.11
N VAL A 105 3.27 7.02 0.83
CA VAL A 105 3.38 5.93 -0.16
C VAL A 105 2.89 4.61 0.43
N SER A 106 2.71 3.56 -0.38
CA SER A 106 2.14 2.27 0.06
C SER A 106 2.91 1.59 1.20
N LEU A 107 4.23 1.79 1.29
CA LEU A 107 5.08 1.22 2.33
C LEU A 107 4.69 1.68 3.75
N ILE A 108 4.21 2.92 3.90
CA ILE A 108 3.88 3.51 5.20
C ILE A 108 2.70 2.79 5.89
N PRO A 109 1.49 2.73 5.30
CA PRO A 109 0.36 2.02 5.91
C PRO A 109 0.62 0.51 6.09
N ALA A 110 1.49 -0.09 5.28
CA ALA A 110 1.88 -1.49 5.45
C ALA A 110 2.74 -1.69 6.70
N SER A 111 3.63 -0.73 6.97
CA SER A 111 4.53 -0.75 8.12
C SER A 111 3.78 -0.47 9.42
N GLU A 112 2.86 0.49 9.42
CA GLU A 112 1.88 0.74 10.49
C GLU A 112 1.17 -0.55 10.91
N ARG A 113 0.64 -1.29 9.93
CA ARG A 113 -0.18 -2.51 10.15
C ARG A 113 0.64 -3.77 10.43
N GLY A 114 1.97 -3.70 10.33
CA GLY A 114 2.83 -4.87 10.51
C GLY A 114 2.69 -5.91 9.41
N HIS A 115 2.42 -5.50 8.16
CA HIS A 115 2.29 -6.39 6.99
C HIS A 115 3.66 -6.89 6.51
N VAL A 116 4.32 -7.72 7.33
CA VAL A 116 5.72 -8.16 7.14
C VAL A 116 5.98 -8.72 5.75
N ALA A 117 5.08 -9.57 5.23
CA ALA A 117 5.26 -10.18 3.90
C ALA A 117 5.20 -9.15 2.78
N TYR A 118 4.30 -8.17 2.88
CA TYR A 118 4.19 -7.08 1.91
C TYR A 118 5.40 -6.14 1.98
N VAL A 119 5.78 -5.71 3.19
CA VAL A 119 6.96 -4.84 3.40
C VAL A 119 8.22 -5.49 2.84
N ARG A 120 8.44 -6.77 3.15
CA ARG A 120 9.57 -7.52 2.60
C ARG A 120 9.55 -7.54 1.07
N GLU A 121 8.40 -7.81 0.49
CA GLU A 121 8.30 -7.99 -0.95
C GLU A 121 8.43 -6.67 -1.70
N VAL A 122 7.75 -5.61 -1.27
CA VAL A 122 7.81 -4.30 -1.92
C VAL A 122 9.23 -3.72 -1.90
N LEU A 123 9.95 -3.86 -0.78
CA LEU A 123 11.37 -3.45 -0.68
C LEU A 123 12.29 -4.30 -1.56
N ARG A 124 11.92 -5.56 -1.83
CA ARG A 124 12.74 -6.48 -2.63
C ARG A 124 12.60 -6.25 -4.13
N VAL A 125 11.40 -5.87 -4.60
CA VAL A 125 11.07 -5.83 -6.04
C VAL A 125 10.88 -4.44 -6.59
N THR A 126 10.98 -3.41 -5.76
CA THR A 126 10.81 -2.00 -6.16
C THR A 126 11.92 -1.14 -5.59
N ASP A 127 12.07 0.06 -6.12
CA ASP A 127 12.92 1.13 -5.60
C ASP A 127 12.11 2.17 -4.80
N ILE A 128 11.03 1.74 -4.14
CA ILE A 128 10.21 2.62 -3.29
C ILE A 128 11.08 3.31 -2.23
N ASP A 129 10.89 4.62 -2.08
CA ASP A 129 11.64 5.42 -1.12
C ASP A 129 11.29 5.01 0.33
N VAL A 130 12.22 4.31 0.97
CA VAL A 130 12.09 3.80 2.34
C VAL A 130 12.01 4.92 3.37
N ASP A 131 12.59 6.08 3.07
CA ASP A 131 12.65 7.26 3.95
C ASP A 131 11.65 8.34 3.55
N HIS A 132 10.70 8.03 2.67
CA HIS A 132 9.64 8.97 2.30
C HIS A 132 8.90 9.46 3.54
N VAL A 133 8.82 10.78 3.71
CA VAL A 133 8.16 11.44 4.84
C VAL A 133 6.76 11.90 4.42
N ASN A 134 5.75 11.45 5.14
CA ASN A 134 4.36 11.84 4.90
C ASN A 134 4.03 13.25 5.47
N ARG A 135 2.79 13.72 5.30
CA ARG A 135 2.34 15.05 5.78
C ARG A 135 2.29 15.16 7.31
N LEU A 136 2.38 14.05 8.04
CA LEU A 136 2.48 14.01 9.51
C LEU A 136 3.95 14.11 9.99
N GLY A 137 4.90 14.15 9.07
CA GLY A 137 6.33 14.12 9.40
C GLY A 137 6.84 12.73 9.73
N TRP A 138 6.14 11.66 9.31
CA TRP A 138 6.49 10.29 9.64
C TRP A 138 6.90 9.47 8.41
N THR A 139 7.92 8.62 8.60
CA THR A 139 8.32 7.56 7.67
C THR A 139 7.62 6.25 8.00
N ALA A 140 7.82 5.25 7.15
CA ALA A 140 7.41 3.87 7.42
C ALA A 140 8.00 3.34 8.75
N LEU A 141 9.26 3.68 9.06
CA LEU A 141 9.92 3.29 10.31
C LEU A 141 9.25 3.95 11.52
N LEU A 142 8.94 5.24 11.45
CA LEU A 142 8.24 5.95 12.52
C LEU A 142 6.84 5.40 12.74
N GLU A 143 6.05 5.16 11.69
CA GLU A 143 4.69 4.61 11.86
C GLU A 143 4.68 3.18 12.41
N ALA A 144 5.64 2.33 12.03
CA ALA A 144 5.78 0.99 12.61
C ALA A 144 6.02 1.03 14.13
N VAL A 145 6.68 2.08 14.64
CA VAL A 145 6.98 2.23 16.07
C VAL A 145 5.88 3.00 16.82
N ILE A 146 5.37 4.09 16.25
CA ILE A 146 4.40 4.98 16.88
C ILE A 146 2.99 4.38 16.87
N LEU A 147 2.59 3.77 15.77
CA LEU A 147 1.23 3.25 15.58
C LEU A 147 1.16 1.72 15.71
N GLY A 148 2.31 1.05 15.66
CA GLY A 148 2.42 -0.38 15.88
C GLY A 148 2.29 -0.82 17.33
N GLU A 149 2.08 -2.13 17.51
CA GLU A 149 1.87 -2.78 18.82
C GLU A 149 3.18 -3.25 19.46
N GLY A 150 4.32 -3.08 18.78
CA GLY A 150 5.65 -3.44 19.28
C GLY A 150 5.99 -4.93 19.26
N GLY A 151 5.03 -5.78 18.91
CA GLY A 151 5.20 -7.23 18.83
C GLY A 151 6.03 -7.70 17.63
N LEU A 152 6.13 -9.02 17.47
CA LEU A 152 6.94 -9.67 16.42
C LEU A 152 6.73 -9.11 15.01
N PRO A 153 5.50 -8.82 14.53
CA PRO A 153 5.32 -8.26 13.19
C PRO A 153 6.02 -6.90 13.03
N HIS A 154 5.87 -5.99 14.00
CA HIS A 154 6.51 -4.67 13.95
C HIS A 154 8.03 -4.76 14.11
N GLN A 155 8.53 -5.70 14.93
CA GLN A 155 9.97 -5.97 15.03
C GLN A 155 10.55 -6.40 13.68
N GLN A 156 9.88 -7.33 12.99
CA GLN A 156 10.29 -7.77 11.65
C GLN A 156 10.18 -6.67 10.61
N VAL A 157 9.15 -5.82 10.66
CA VAL A 157 9.05 -4.64 9.78
C VAL A 157 10.22 -3.69 10.02
N VAL A 158 10.57 -3.40 11.27
CA VAL A 158 11.71 -2.53 11.60
C VAL A 158 13.02 -3.12 11.09
N GLU A 159 13.26 -4.42 11.29
CA GLU A 159 14.44 -5.11 10.74
C GLU A 159 14.50 -5.00 9.20
N LEU A 160 13.38 -5.21 8.52
CA LEU A 160 13.31 -5.11 7.05
C LEU A 160 13.60 -3.70 6.56
N LEU A 161 13.02 -2.68 7.19
CA LEU A 161 13.25 -1.28 6.83
C LEU A 161 14.71 -0.88 7.05
N LEU A 162 15.29 -1.23 8.20
CA LEU A 162 16.71 -0.98 8.49
C LEU A 162 17.62 -1.73 7.51
N GLY A 163 17.31 -2.99 7.20
CA GLY A 163 18.04 -3.79 6.21
C GLY A 163 17.95 -3.24 4.78
N ALA A 164 16.87 -2.51 4.46
CA ALA A 164 16.69 -1.80 3.20
C ALA A 164 17.30 -0.38 3.20
N GLY A 165 17.97 0.04 4.27
CA GLY A 165 18.69 1.31 4.34
C GLY A 165 17.89 2.48 4.92
N ALA A 166 16.78 2.24 5.61
CA ALA A 166 16.04 3.30 6.31
C ALA A 166 16.94 4.08 7.27
N THR A 167 16.86 5.41 7.23
CA THR A 167 17.59 6.29 8.15
C THR A 167 17.02 6.14 9.55
N ARG A 168 17.78 5.46 10.41
CA ARG A 168 17.33 5.02 11.74
C ARG A 168 16.93 6.15 12.69
N ASP A 169 17.66 7.25 12.63
CA ASP A 169 17.50 8.40 13.51
C ASP A 169 16.72 9.53 12.86
N LEU A 170 16.09 9.30 11.70
CA LEU A 170 15.21 10.28 11.08
C LEU A 170 14.02 10.53 11.99
N ALA A 171 14.03 11.72 12.60
CA ALA A 171 13.06 12.12 13.59
C ALA A 171 11.75 12.59 12.96
N ASP A 172 10.68 12.55 13.75
CA ASP A 172 9.41 13.17 13.38
C ASP A 172 9.49 14.71 13.38
N GLY A 173 8.37 15.37 13.07
CA GLY A 173 8.27 16.83 13.05
C GLY A 173 8.59 17.53 14.38
N ASP A 174 8.56 16.80 15.51
CA ASP A 174 8.90 17.30 16.84
C ASP A 174 10.36 16.99 17.24
N GLY A 175 11.14 16.39 16.34
CA GLY A 175 12.52 15.98 16.61
C GLY A 175 12.63 14.71 17.46
N VAL A 176 11.56 13.91 17.58
CA VAL A 176 11.58 12.64 18.31
C VAL A 176 11.95 11.50 17.37
N THR A 177 13.01 10.77 17.72
CA THR A 177 13.51 9.64 16.93
C THR A 177 12.65 8.37 17.12
N PRO A 178 12.72 7.40 16.18
CA PRO A 178 12.08 6.10 16.37
C PRO A 178 12.49 5.43 17.69
N LEU A 179 13.77 5.48 18.06
CA LEU A 179 14.26 4.92 19.32
C LEU A 179 13.59 5.57 20.53
N ALA A 180 13.50 6.90 20.56
CA ALA A 180 12.87 7.61 21.66
C ALA A 180 11.37 7.27 21.78
N HIS A 181 10.67 7.06 20.65
CA HIS A 181 9.28 6.59 20.67
C HIS A 181 9.16 5.16 21.22
N ALA A 182 10.02 4.24 20.79
CA ALA A 182 10.04 2.86 21.29
C ALA A 182 10.28 2.81 22.82
N GLU A 183 11.22 3.61 23.32
CA GLU A 183 11.53 3.70 24.75
C GLU A 183 10.36 4.28 25.56
N ARG A 184 9.71 5.36 25.09
CA ARG A 184 8.55 5.96 25.75
C ARG A 184 7.36 5.00 25.86
N ARG A 185 7.20 4.12 24.88
CA ARG A 185 6.13 3.11 24.83
C ARG A 185 6.49 1.83 25.58
N GLY A 186 7.73 1.67 26.03
CA GLY A 186 8.20 0.46 26.71
C GLY A 186 8.40 -0.74 25.77
N PHE A 187 8.58 -0.50 24.46
CA PHE A 187 8.86 -1.55 23.48
C PHE A 187 10.34 -1.94 23.52
N ALA A 188 10.72 -2.75 24.50
CA ALA A 188 12.11 -3.07 24.80
C ALA A 188 12.86 -3.71 23.62
N GLU A 189 12.23 -4.64 22.92
CA GLU A 189 12.79 -5.34 21.77
C GLU A 189 12.97 -4.40 20.57
N LEU A 190 11.99 -3.54 20.28
CA LEU A 190 12.13 -2.51 19.24
C LEU A 190 13.23 -1.51 19.58
N ALA A 191 13.30 -1.07 20.83
CA ALA A 191 14.36 -0.18 21.28
C ALA A 191 15.74 -0.84 21.14
N ALA A 192 15.86 -2.16 21.39
CA ALA A 192 17.11 -2.89 21.16
C ALA A 192 17.48 -2.92 19.66
N LEU A 193 16.54 -3.28 18.77
CA LEU A 193 16.77 -3.25 17.31
C LEU A 193 17.23 -1.87 16.81
N LEU A 194 16.63 -0.81 17.36
CA LEU A 194 16.96 0.57 17.01
C LEU A 194 18.27 1.07 17.63
N ARG A 195 18.86 0.36 18.60
CA ARG A 195 20.23 0.64 19.08
C ARG A 195 21.28 -0.11 18.27
N ASP A 196 21.00 -1.37 17.96
CA ASP A 196 22.04 -2.37 17.68
C ASP A 196 22.42 -2.55 16.21
N ALA A 197 21.75 -1.92 15.25
CA ALA A 197 22.15 -2.10 13.85
C ALA A 197 23.51 -1.40 13.58
N ALA A 198 24.52 -2.22 13.26
CA ALA A 198 25.88 -1.80 12.93
C ALA A 198 26.05 -1.58 11.42
#